data_AF-A0A451AWN4-F1
#
_entry.id   AF-A0A451AWN4-F1
#
_cell.length_a   1.000
_cell.length_b   1.000
_cell.length_c   1.000
_cell.angle_alpha   90.00
_cell.angle_beta   90.00
_cell.angle_gamma   90.00
#
_symmetry.space_group_name_H-M   'P 1'
#
loop_
_entity.id
_entity.type
_entity.pdbx_description
1 polymer ?
#
loop_
_entity_poly.entity_id
_entity_poly.type
_entity_poly.pdbx_seq_one_letter_code
_entity_poly.pdbx_strand_id
1 'polypeptide(L)' 'EALRLNQPLATAYYMKEDLRRIWQQEDKESAAFLLADWVKRATTSGVGMLKRAKKLNQNHPKIGSDL' A
#
# COMPACT_ATOMS: atom_id res chain seq x y z
N GLU A 1 -27.29 2.25 0.06
CA GLU A 1 -26.80 1.35 -1.01
C GLU A 1 -25.58 1.80 -1.81
N ALA A 2 -25.53 2.98 -2.45
CA ALA A 2 -24.43 3.36 -3.36
C ALA A 2 -23.03 3.48 -2.72
N LEU A 3 -22.95 3.89 -1.44
CA LEU A 3 -21.67 4.03 -0.74
C LEU A 3 -20.92 2.69 -0.60
N ARG A 4 -21.65 1.58 -0.45
CA ARG A 4 -21.09 0.23 -0.22
C ARG A 4 -20.47 -0.35 -1.49
N LEU A 5 -21.04 -0.06 -2.66
CA LEU A 5 -20.50 -0.44 -3.96
C LEU A 5 -19.22 0.34 -4.31
N ASN A 6 -19.08 1.57 -3.81
CA ASN A 6 -17.88 2.38 -3.99
C ASN A 6 -16.77 2.06 -2.96
N GLN A 7 -17.04 1.25 -1.92
CA GLN A 7 -16.05 0.93 -0.88
C GLN A 7 -14.74 0.34 -1.43
N PRO A 8 -14.74 -0.61 -2.38
CA PRO A 8 -13.49 -1.13 -2.95
C PRO A 8 -12.69 -0.07 -3.70
N LEU A 9 -13.38 0.84 -4.42
CA LEU A 9 -12.75 1.91 -5.18
C LEU A 9 -12.22 3.02 -4.27
N ALA A 10 -13.00 3.42 -3.26
CA ALA A 10 -12.56 4.36 -2.23
C ALA A 10 -11.35 3.81 -1.45
N THR A 11 -11.38 2.53 -1.06
CA THR A 11 -10.25 1.85 -0.41
C THR A 11 -9.01 1.88 -1.30
N ALA A 12 -9.15 1.52 -2.58
CA ALA A 12 -8.06 1.59 -3.54
C ALA A 12 -7.50 3.01 -3.70
N TYR A 13 -8.37 4.02 -3.73
CA TYR A 13 -7.99 5.41 -3.87
C TYR A 13 -7.18 5.91 -2.67
N TYR A 14 -7.67 5.71 -1.45
CA TYR A 14 -6.96 6.14 -0.24
C TYR A 14 -5.64 5.40 -0.07
N MET A 15 -5.60 4.10 -0.37
CA MET A 15 -4.35 3.34 -0.30
C MET A 15 -3.35 3.78 -1.37
N LYS A 16 -3.79 4.22 -2.55
CA LYS A 16 -2.88 4.84 -3.53
C LYS A 16 -2.30 6.16 -3.00
N GLU A 17 -3.08 6.95 -2.28
CA GLU A 17 -2.60 8.20 -1.69
C GLU A 17 -1.60 7.97 -0.56
N ASP A 18 -1.79 6.92 0.25
CA ASP A 18 -0.81 6.52 1.27
C ASP A 18 0.58 6.20 0.66
N LEU A 19 0.64 5.64 -0.55
CA LEU A 19 1.91 5.42 -1.24
C LEU A 19 2.62 6.75 -1.57
N ARG A 20 1.89 7.83 -1.89
CA ARG A 20 2.51 9.15 -2.09
C ARG A 20 3.10 9.67 -0.78
N ARG A 21 2.40 9.47 0.33
CA ARG A 21 2.86 9.89 1.67
C ARG A 21 4.10 9.11 2.13
N ILE A 22 4.15 7.81 1.82
CA ILE A 22 5.34 6.97 2.05
C ILE A 22 6.54 7.52 1.27
N TRP A 23 6.33 7.93 0.01
CA TRP A 23 7.38 8.51 -0.82
C TRP A 23 7.86 9.90 -0.38
N GLN A 24 7.08 10.59 0.47
CA GLN A 24 7.40 11.91 1.01
C GLN A 24 8.11 11.87 2.36
N GLN A 25 8.35 10.70 2.94
CA GLN A 25 9.07 10.60 4.21
C GLN A 25 10.52 11.07 4.04
N GLU A 26 11.01 11.81 5.04
CA GLU A 26 12.36 12.38 5.02
C GLU A 26 13.44 11.30 5.18
N ASP A 27 13.12 10.21 5.86
CA ASP A 27 14.02 9.12 6.11
C ASP A 27 13.43 7.76 5.67
N LYS A 28 14.36 6.83 5.45
CA LYS A 28 14.07 5.49 4.94
C LYS A 28 13.33 4.63 5.97
N GLU A 29 13.66 4.76 7.25
CA GLU A 29 13.10 3.93 8.32
C GLU A 29 11.60 4.22 8.49
N SER A 30 11.22 5.50 8.47
CA SER A 30 9.83 5.97 8.45
C SER A 30 9.09 5.49 7.20
N ALA A 31 9.71 5.59 6.01
CA ALA A 31 9.12 5.07 4.78
C ALA A 31 8.89 3.55 4.85
N ALA A 32 9.85 2.79 5.39
CA ALA A 32 9.79 1.35 5.56
C ALA A 32 8.66 0.92 6.47
N PHE A 33 8.55 1.58 7.62
CA PHE A 33 7.51 1.31 8.61
C PHE A 33 6.11 1.51 8.00
N LEU A 34 5.90 2.64 7.33
CA LEU A 34 4.62 2.96 6.69
C LEU A 34 4.32 2.01 5.51
N LEU A 35 5.35 1.60 4.75
CA LEU A 35 5.20 0.64 3.67
C LEU A 35 4.82 -0.76 4.19
N ALA A 36 5.38 -1.20 5.31
CA ALA A 36 5.03 -2.46 5.95
C ALA A 36 3.57 -2.48 6.42
N ASP A 37 3.11 -1.39 7.03
CA ASP A 37 1.71 -1.21 7.41
C ASP A 37 0.79 -1.19 6.18
N TRP A 38 1.18 -0.49 5.11
CA TRP A 38 0.44 -0.46 3.85
C TRP A 38 0.27 -1.86 3.25
N VAL A 39 1.33 -2.69 3.26
CA VAL A 39 1.28 -4.08 2.79
C VAL A 39 0.30 -4.93 3.61
N LYS A 40 0.26 -4.73 4.93
CA LYS A 40 -0.68 -5.42 5.82
C LYS A 40 -2.13 -5.03 5.48
N ARG A 41 -2.40 -3.73 5.32
CA ARG A 41 -3.73 -3.22 4.92
C ARG A 41 -4.14 -3.71 3.53
N ALA A 42 -3.22 -3.75 2.57
CA ALA A 42 -3.50 -4.24 1.22
C ALA A 42 -3.91 -5.72 1.25
N THR A 43 -3.29 -6.50 2.13
CA THR A 43 -3.58 -7.93 2.31
C THR A 43 -4.98 -8.17 2.87
N THR A 44 -5.42 -7.37 3.85
CA THR A 44 -6.72 -7.51 4.52
C THR A 44 -7.87 -6.75 3.83
N SER A 45 -7.57 -5.82 2.91
CA SER A 45 -8.56 -4.95 2.23
C SER A 45 -9.63 -5.66 1.40
N GLY A 46 -9.42 -6.93 1.02
CA GLY A 46 -10.31 -7.64 0.08
C GLY A 46 -10.24 -7.15 -1.37
N VAL A 47 -9.51 -6.08 -1.69
CA VAL A 47 -9.41 -5.51 -3.04
C VAL A 47 -8.35 -6.24 -3.85
N GLY A 48 -8.76 -6.90 -4.94
CA GLY A 48 -7.88 -7.73 -5.77
C GLY A 48 -6.67 -6.98 -6.36
N MET A 49 -6.84 -5.71 -6.73
CA MET A 49 -5.74 -4.87 -7.24
C MET A 49 -4.65 -4.63 -6.19
N LEU A 50 -5.03 -4.34 -4.95
CA LEU A 50 -4.08 -4.07 -3.85
C LEU A 50 -3.28 -5.34 -3.48
N LYS A 51 -3.93 -6.51 -3.51
CA LYS A 51 -3.25 -7.80 -3.31
C LYS A 51 -2.20 -8.09 -4.38
N ARG A 52 -2.42 -7.68 -5.63
CA ARG A 52 -1.44 -7.82 -6.73
C ARG A 52 -0.27 -6.85 -6.56
N ALA A 53 -0.53 -5.60 -6.18
CA ALA A 53 0.51 -4.61 -5.92
C ALA A 53 1.48 -5.06 -4.81
N LYS A 54 0.96 -5.68 -3.74
CA LYS A 54 1.78 -6.33 -2.71
C LYS A 54 2.75 -7.36 -3.29
N LYS A 55 2.30 -8.21 -4.23
CA LYS A 55 3.15 -9.25 -4.84
C LYS A 55 4.29 -8.64 -5.67
N LEU A 56 4.07 -7.48 -6.30
CA LEU A 56 5.11 -6.77 -7.05
C LEU A 56 6.23 -6.28 -6.12
N ASN A 57 5.89 -5.70 -4.96
CA ASN A 57 6.87 -5.25 -3.97
C ASN A 57 7.71 -6.41 -3.40
N GLN A 58 7.13 -7.61 -3.27
CA GLN A 58 7.87 -8.79 -2.79
C GLN A 58 8.86 -9.36 -3.80
N ASN A 59 8.64 -9.14 -5.09
CA ASN A 59 9.49 -9.64 -6.17
C ASN A 59 10.59 -8.66 -6.61
N HIS A 60 10.59 -7.42 -6.09
CA HIS A 60 11.66 -6.43 -6.29
C HIS A 60 12.53 -6.32 -5.03
N PRO A 61 13.63 -7.08 -4.92
CA PRO A 61 14.46 -7.12 -3.70
C PRO A 61 15.17 -5.80 -3.35
N LYS A 62 15.20 -4.80 -4.25
CA LYS A 62 15.96 -3.55 -4.03
C LYS A 62 15.31 -2.52 -3.11
N ILE A 63 14.04 -2.67 -2.74
CA ILE A 63 13.41 -1.78 -1.75
C ILE A 63 13.56 -2.36 -0.34
N GLY A 64 13.71 -3.68 -0.18
CA GLY A 64 13.85 -4.32 1.14
C GLY A 64 15.29 -4.51 1.63
N SER A 65 16.30 -4.23 0.81
CA SER A 65 17.72 -4.29 1.20
C SER A 65 18.33 -2.94 1.58
N ASP A 66 17.66 -1.84 1.23
CA ASP A 66 18.12 -0.47 1.43
C ASP A 66 17.18 0.32 2.36
N LEU A 67 16.30 -0.40 3.06
CA LEU A 67 15.49 -0.01 4.21
C LEU A 67 15.98 -0.83 5.41
#